data_AF-A0A0C2GDD8-F1
#
_entry.id   AF-A0A0C2GDD8-F1
#
_cell.length_a   1.000
_cell.length_b   1.000
_cell.length_c   1.000
_cell.angle_alpha   90.00
_cell.angle_beta   90.00
_cell.angle_gamma   90.00
#
_symmetry.space_group_name_H-M   'P 1'
#
loop_
_entity.id
_entity.type
_entity.pdbx_description
1 polymer ?
#
loop_
_entity_poly.entity_id
_entity_poly.type
_entity_poly.pdbx_seq_one_letter_code
_entity_poly.pdbx_strand_id
1 'polypeptide(L)' 'CDGQNYYTGAQRGALIDKHNELRTAIAEGRHGTLPAARNMYQLQYSCSMEQKVQDEIKECSGRASLAERYGQNFFV' A
#
# COMPACT_ATOMS: atom_id res chain seq x y z
N CYS A 1 -0.32 -0.39 15.61
CA CYS A 1 -1.53 0.32 15.15
C CYS A 1 -2.55 0.19 16.25
N ASP A 2 -2.27 0.87 17.36
CA ASP A 2 -2.86 0.49 18.63
C ASP A 2 -4.26 1.10 18.71
N GLY A 3 -5.24 0.27 19.07
CA GLY A 3 -6.66 0.66 19.04
C GLY A 3 -7.34 0.58 17.66
N GLN A 4 -6.61 0.28 16.57
CA GLN A 4 -7.21 0.03 15.26
C GLN A 4 -7.52 -1.45 15.07
N ASN A 5 -8.80 -1.80 15.02
CA ASN A 5 -9.29 -3.17 14.87
C ASN A 5 -9.77 -3.50 13.43
N TYR A 6 -9.29 -2.76 12.43
CA TYR A 6 -9.66 -2.97 11.02
C TYR A 6 -8.93 -4.16 10.38
N TYR A 7 -7.64 -4.30 10.70
CA TYR A 7 -6.79 -5.38 10.20
C TYR A 7 -6.02 -6.03 11.35
N THR A 8 -5.74 -7.33 11.21
CA THR A 8 -4.81 -8.05 12.08
C THR A 8 -3.36 -7.69 11.73
N GLY A 9 -2.42 -7.95 12.63
CA GLY A 9 -0.98 -7.78 12.34
C GLY A 9 -0.53 -8.58 11.11
N ALA A 10 -1.04 -9.80 10.95
CA ALA A 10 -0.74 -10.64 9.79
C ALA A 10 -1.24 -10.05 8.46
N GLN A 11 -2.44 -9.45 8.44
CA GLN A 11 -2.96 -8.78 7.25
C GLN A 11 -2.14 -7.54 6.87
N ARG A 12 -1.74 -6.73 7.86
CA ARG A 12 -0.85 -5.58 7.64
C ARG A 12 0.51 -6.01 7.09
N GLY A 13 1.07 -7.10 7.65
CA GLY A 13 2.29 -7.75 7.18
C GLY A 13 2.15 -8.20 5.73
N ALA A 14 1.15 -9.00 5.41
CA ALA A 14 0.92 -9.50 4.05
C ALA A 14 0.82 -8.37 3.00
N LEU A 15 0.14 -7.26 3.34
CA LEU A 15 0.04 -6.10 2.44
C LEU A 15 1.40 -5.45 2.19
N ILE A 16 2.17 -5.15 3.24
CA ILE A 16 3.45 -4.44 3.09
C ILE A 16 4.54 -5.34 2.49
N ASP A 17 4.55 -6.62 2.88
CA ASP A 17 5.49 -7.61 2.38
C ASP A 17 5.27 -7.81 0.88
N LYS A 18 4.02 -7.97 0.44
CA LYS A 18 3.76 -8.18 -0.99
C LYS A 18 4.17 -6.99 -1.85
N HIS A 19 3.94 -5.77 -1.38
CA HIS A 19 4.40 -4.57 -2.08
C HIS A 19 5.93 -4.51 -2.14
N ASN A 20 6.61 -4.81 -1.04
CA ASN A 20 8.07 -4.77 -0.99
C ASN A 20 8.71 -5.90 -1.81
N GLU A 21 8.14 -7.11 -1.84
CA GLU A 21 8.57 -8.19 -2.75
C GLU A 21 8.55 -7.75 -4.21
N LEU A 22 7.44 -7.15 -4.65
CA LEU A 22 7.31 -6.65 -6.02
C LEU A 22 8.30 -5.52 -6.30
N ARG A 23 8.46 -4.57 -5.38
CA ARG A 23 9.44 -3.48 -5.49
C ARG A 23 10.86 -4.00 -5.61
N THR A 24 11.24 -5.01 -4.83
CA THR A 24 12.53 -5.68 -4.89
C THR A 24 12.72 -6.38 -6.24
N ALA A 25 11.72 -7.14 -6.71
CA ALA A 25 11.80 -7.79 -8.03
C ALA A 25 11.97 -6.78 -9.17
N ILE A 26 11.30 -5.62 -9.11
CA ILE A 26 11.46 -4.52 -10.07
C ILE A 26 12.85 -3.88 -9.95
N ALA A 27 13.30 -3.59 -8.73
CA ALA A 27 14.62 -3.00 -8.49
C ALA A 27 15.75 -3.82 -9.10
N GLU A 28 15.62 -5.15 -9.01
CA GLU A 28 16.58 -6.11 -9.54
C GLU A 28 16.37 -6.45 -11.03
N GLY A 29 15.40 -5.82 -11.70
CA GLY A 29 15.11 -6.05 -13.12
C GLY A 29 14.58 -7.46 -13.41
N ARG A 30 13.97 -8.12 -12.43
CA ARG A 30 13.42 -9.49 -12.53
C ARG A 30 11.89 -9.53 -12.64
N HIS A 31 11.24 -8.39 -12.82
CA HIS A 31 9.79 -8.30 -12.94
C HIS A 31 9.37 -7.99 -14.38
N GLY A 32 9.10 -9.04 -15.16
CA GLY A 32 8.70 -8.93 -16.57
C GLY A 32 9.80 -8.28 -17.43
N THR A 33 9.43 -7.27 -18.20
CA THR A 33 10.34 -6.48 -19.06
C THR A 33 10.76 -5.15 -18.43
N LEU A 34 10.42 -4.91 -17.16
CA LEU A 34 10.76 -3.65 -16.49
C LEU A 34 12.27 -3.57 -16.22
N PRO A 35 12.90 -2.41 -16.47
CA PRO A 35 14.32 -2.22 -16.19
C PRO A 35 14.59 -2.17 -14.68
N ALA A 36 15.84 -2.50 -14.30
CA ALA A 36 16.31 -2.37 -12.93
C ALA A 36 16.24 -0.90 -12.42
N ALA A 37 15.96 -0.73 -11.14
CA ALA A 37 15.83 0.59 -10.49
C ALA A 37 16.81 0.74 -9.33
N ARG A 38 17.56 1.86 -9.29
CA ARG A 38 18.63 2.08 -8.31
C ARG A 38 18.15 2.63 -6.96
N ASN A 39 17.05 3.37 -6.94
CA ASN A 39 16.53 4.07 -5.74
C ASN A 39 15.10 3.61 -5.39
N MET A 40 14.86 2.30 -5.42
CA MET A 40 13.56 1.72 -5.07
C MET A 40 13.50 1.48 -3.55
N TYR A 41 13.03 2.47 -2.79
CA TYR A 41 12.99 2.40 -1.33
C TYR A 41 11.97 1.38 -0.80
N GLN A 42 12.29 0.74 0.32
CA GLN A 42 11.36 -0.14 1.04
C GLN A 42 10.21 0.68 1.64
N LEU A 43 8.99 0.20 1.49
CA LEU A 43 7.80 0.78 2.11
C LEU A 43 7.68 0.32 3.56
N GLN A 44 7.14 1.20 4.40
CA GLN A 44 6.77 0.92 5.78
C GLN A 44 5.26 1.03 5.95
N TYR A 45 4.68 0.15 6.76
CA TYR A 45 3.26 0.22 7.06
C TYR A 45 2.96 1.45 7.92
N SER A 46 1.95 2.23 7.54
CA SER A 46 1.55 3.43 8.27
C SER A 46 0.13 3.32 8.80
N CYS A 47 0.00 3.22 10.12
CA CYS A 47 -1.31 3.19 10.80
C CYS A 47 -2.13 4.47 10.57
N SER A 48 -1.45 5.61 10.34
CA SER A 48 -2.13 6.89 10.06
C SER A 48 -2.68 6.96 8.63
N MET A 49 -2.13 6.17 7.69
CA MET A 49 -2.71 5.97 6.37
C MET A 49 -3.81 4.91 6.38
N GLU A 50 -3.66 3.84 7.17
CA GLU A 50 -4.75 2.86 7.40
C GLU A 50 -6.02 3.57 7.85
N GLN A 51 -5.92 4.48 8.82
CA GLN A 51 -7.07 5.26 9.29
C GLN A 51 -7.75 6.04 8.16
N LYS A 52 -6.98 6.75 7.34
CA LYS A 52 -7.50 7.56 6.23
C LYS A 52 -8.25 6.68 5.24
N VAL A 53 -7.66 5.57 4.84
CA VAL A 53 -8.29 4.62 3.91
C VAL A 53 -9.58 4.05 4.53
N GLN A 54 -9.59 3.75 5.83
CA GLN A 54 -10.79 3.25 6.50
C GLN A 54 -11.89 4.30 6.59
N ASP A 55 -11.55 5.58 6.72
CA ASP A 55 -12.54 6.66 6.67
C ASP A 55 -13.13 6.80 5.25
N GLU A 56 -12.32 6.66 4.20
CA GLU A 56 -12.79 6.63 2.80
C GLU A 56 -13.68 5.42 2.47
N ILE A 57 -13.32 4.23 2.96
CA ILE A 57 -14.10 3.01 2.73
C ILE A 57 -15.52 3.15 3.30
N LYS A 58 -15.69 3.83 4.44
CA LYS A 58 -17.01 4.05 5.07
C LYS A 58 -17.94 4.87 4.21
N GLU A 59 -17.42 5.75 3.36
CA GLU A 59 -18.24 6.56 2.45
C GLU A 59 -18.84 5.74 1.30
N CYS A 60 -18.30 4.54 1.04
CA CYS A 60 -18.74 3.66 -0.05
C CYS A 60 -18.80 4.37 -1.41
N SER A 61 -17.92 5.34 -1.65
CA SER A 61 -17.97 6.22 -2.81
C SER A 61 -17.57 5.53 -4.13
N GLY A 62 -16.81 4.44 -4.05
CA GLY A 62 -16.28 3.71 -5.22
C GLY A 62 -15.29 4.52 -6.05
N ARG A 63 -14.72 5.60 -5.49
CA ARG A 63 -13.83 6.53 -6.19
C ARG A 63 -12.61 6.85 -5.34
N ALA A 64 -11.49 7.17 -5.99
CA ALA A 64 -10.34 7.73 -5.30
C ALA A 64 -10.62 9.20 -4.90
N SER A 65 -10.42 9.50 -3.64
CA SER A 65 -10.75 10.75 -2.94
C SER A 65 -9.55 11.35 -2.22
N LEU A 66 -8.48 10.58 -1.99
CA LEU A 66 -7.24 11.03 -1.33
C LEU A 66 -6.20 11.63 -2.30
N ALA A 67 -6.55 11.71 -3.58
CA ALA A 67 -5.61 11.91 -4.69
C ALA A 67 -4.81 13.23 -4.65
N GLU A 68 -5.32 14.27 -3.97
CA GLU A 68 -4.63 15.56 -3.87
C GLU A 68 -3.35 15.50 -3.02
N ARG A 69 -3.23 14.52 -2.12
CA ARG A 69 -2.06 14.37 -1.23
C ARG A 69 -1.43 12.99 -1.24
N TYR A 70 -2.19 11.96 -1.58
CA TYR A 70 -1.75 10.57 -1.51
C TYR A 70 -2.08 9.83 -2.80
N GLY A 71 -1.17 8.94 -3.22
CA GLY A 71 -1.51 7.93 -4.21
C GLY A 71 -2.50 6.94 -3.59
N GLN A 72 -3.56 6.61 -4.33
CA GLN A 72 -4.62 5.71 -3.88
C GLN A 72 -4.91 4.65 -4.94
N ASN A 73 -4.76 3.39 -4.56
CA ASN A 73 -5.28 2.25 -5.29
C ASN A 73 -6.56 1.78 -4.60
N PHE A 74 -7.59 1.43 -5.39
CA PHE A 74 -8.82 0.82 -4.89
C PHE A 74 -9.25 -0.27 -5.88
N PHE A 75 -9.97 -1.27 -5.37
CA PHE A 75 -10.52 -2.36 -6.16
C PHE A 75 -12.04 -2.31 -6.04
N VAL A 76 -12.75 -2.35 -7.18
CA VAL A 76 -14.21 -2.29 -7.28
C VAL A 76 -14.71 -3.59 -7.90
#